data_AF-A0A841R8I4-F1
#
_entry.id   AF-A0A841R8I4-F1
#
_cell.length_a   1.000
_cell.length_b   1.000
_cell.length_c   1.000
_cell.angle_alpha   90.00
_cell.angle_beta   90.00
_cell.angle_gamma   90.00
#
_symmetry.space_group_name_H-M   'P 1'
#
loop_
_entity.id
_entity.type
_entity.pdbx_description
1 polymer ?
#
loop_
_entity_poly.entity_id
_entity_poly.type
_entity_poly.pdbx_seq_one_letter_code
_entity_poly.pdbx_strand_id
1 'polypeptide(L)' 'MIKSTAAQSIQRAAQNYLKKIDWVMEHNPEDIGELACLYAGISGIKECIKALQEDSLITKREEELLNSEMEELYIHCQIK' A
#
# COMPACT_ATOMS: atom_id res chain seq x y z
N MET A 1 -23.26 -0.43 -12.43
CA MET A 1 -22.23 -0.20 -11.41
C MET A 1 -21.47 -1.49 -11.20
N ILE A 2 -20.19 -1.54 -11.60
CA ILE A 2 -19.31 -2.64 -11.21
C ILE A 2 -18.94 -2.36 -9.75
N LYS A 3 -19.33 -3.23 -8.81
CA LYS A 3 -18.85 -3.14 -7.42
C LYS A 3 -17.34 -3.35 -7.46
N SER A 4 -16.56 -2.45 -6.88
CA SER A 4 -15.12 -2.68 -6.80
C SER A 4 -14.84 -3.85 -5.86
N THR A 5 -13.93 -4.74 -6.23
CA THR A 5 -13.50 -5.83 -5.35
C THR A 5 -12.67 -5.26 -4.19
N ALA A 6 -12.52 -6.04 -3.11
CA ALA A 6 -11.64 -5.67 -2.01
C ALA A 6 -10.20 -5.43 -2.53
N ALA A 7 -9.72 -6.26 -3.47
CA ALA A 7 -8.44 -6.09 -4.13
C ALA A 7 -8.28 -4.73 -4.82
N GLN A 8 -9.26 -4.30 -5.61
CA GLN A 8 -9.22 -2.99 -6.29
C GLN A 8 -9.18 -1.83 -5.30
N SER A 9 -9.87 -1.96 -4.16
CA SER A 9 -9.88 -0.95 -3.11
C SER A 9 -8.52 -0.84 -2.43
N ILE A 10 -7.89 -1.98 -2.14
CA ILE A 10 -6.54 -2.06 -1.58
C ILE A 10 -5.50 -1.51 -2.58
N GLN A 11 -5.58 -1.89 -3.86
CA GLN A 11 -4.68 -1.37 -4.89
C GLN A 11 -4.75 0.16 -4.95
N ARG A 12 -5.95 0.73 -4.96
CA ARG A 12 -6.13 2.18 -4.97
C ARG A 12 -5.57 2.84 -3.71
N ALA A 13 -5.68 2.19 -2.56
CA ALA A 13 -5.05 2.67 -1.33
C ALA A 13 -3.54 2.68 -1.47
N ALA A 14 -2.92 1.58 -1.95
CA ALA A 14 -1.49 1.50 -2.17
C ALA A 14 -0.97 2.64 -3.07
N GLN A 15 -1.63 2.88 -4.21
CA GLN A 15 -1.27 3.96 -5.14
C GLN A 15 -1.42 5.36 -4.53
N ASN A 16 -2.39 5.57 -3.64
CA ASN A 16 -2.54 6.84 -2.94
C ASN A 16 -1.44 7.04 -1.90
N TYR A 17 -1.04 5.98 -1.20
CA TYR A 17 0.10 6.02 -0.27
C TYR A 17 1.39 6.33 -1.00
N LEU A 18 1.64 5.69 -2.15
CA LEU A 18 2.83 5.94 -2.97
C LEU A 18 2.96 7.43 -3.33
N LYS A 19 1.91 8.01 -3.91
CA LYS A 19 1.89 9.46 -4.25
C LYS A 19 2.15 10.36 -3.06
N LYS A 20 1.65 9.97 -1.89
CA LYS A 20 1.81 10.76 -0.67
C LYS A 20 3.23 10.63 -0.11
N ILE A 21 3.84 9.45 -0.18
CA ILE A 21 5.24 9.22 0.16
C ILE A 21 6.13 10.05 -0.76
N ASP A 22 5.92 9.97 -2.08
CA ASP A 22 6.68 10.77 -3.05
C ASP A 22 6.61 12.26 -2.74
N TRP A 23 5.40 12.76 -2.46
CA TRP A 23 5.19 14.15 -2.12
C TRP A 23 5.94 14.56 -0.84
N VAL A 24 5.88 13.73 0.22
CA VAL A 24 6.58 14.01 1.49
C VAL A 24 8.09 13.98 1.27
N MET A 25 8.62 12.99 0.56
CA MET A 25 10.05 12.90 0.26
C MET A 25 10.56 14.08 -0.58
N GLU A 26 9.73 14.61 -1.49
CA GLU A 26 10.09 15.76 -2.32
C GLU A 26 9.99 17.10 -1.56
N HIS A 27 8.96 17.28 -0.72
CA HIS A 27 8.61 18.59 -0.16
C HIS A 27 8.98 18.75 1.32
N ASN A 28 9.02 17.65 2.09
CA ASN A 28 9.29 17.67 3.52
C ASN A 28 9.91 16.35 4.02
N PRO A 29 11.11 15.95 3.53
CA PRO A 29 11.73 14.67 3.86
C PRO A 29 12.11 14.53 5.35
N GLU A 30 12.20 15.63 6.09
CA GLU A 30 12.47 15.64 7.53
C GLU A 30 11.20 15.45 8.37
N ASP A 31 10.02 15.32 7.75
CA ASP A 31 8.77 14.99 8.44
C ASP A 31 8.69 13.51 8.81
N ILE A 32 9.57 13.11 9.72
CA ILE A 32 9.69 11.74 10.22
C ILE A 32 8.36 11.27 10.83
N GLY A 33 7.57 12.18 11.40
CA GLY A 33 6.24 11.88 11.95
C GLY A 33 5.26 11.44 10.86
N GLU A 34 5.15 12.20 9.78
CA GLU A 34 4.30 11.84 8.64
C GLU A 34 4.79 10.55 7.96
N LEU A 35 6.10 10.39 7.77
CA LEU A 35 6.69 9.17 7.20
C LEU A 35 6.37 7.93 8.06
N ALA A 36 6.44 8.05 9.39
CA ALA A 36 6.07 6.97 10.31
C ALA A 36 4.58 6.60 10.21
N CYS A 37 3.69 7.60 10.09
CA CYS A 37 2.26 7.38 9.88
C CYS A 37 1.99 6.66 8.55
N LEU A 38 2.66 7.06 7.47
CA LEU A 38 2.56 6.41 6.17
C LEU A 38 3.03 4.95 6.24
N TYR A 39 4.14 4.69 6.92
CA TYR A 39 4.66 3.33 7.12
C TYR A 39 3.69 2.43 7.91
N ALA A 40 3.07 2.97 8.97
CA ALA A 40 2.04 2.25 9.72
C ALA A 40 0.83 1.90 8.83
N GLY A 41 0.40 2.84 7.98
CA GLY A 41 -0.68 2.60 7.02
C GLY A 41 -0.34 1.52 5.98
N ILE A 42 0.88 1.52 5.43
CA ILE A 42 1.37 0.46 4.54
C ILE A 42 1.33 -0.91 5.23
N SER A 43 1.76 -0.97 6.50
CA SER A 43 1.69 -2.21 7.28
C SER A 43 0.25 -2.69 7.46
N GLY A 44 -0.70 -1.78 7.66
CA GLY A 44 -2.13 -2.11 7.68
C GLY A 44 -2.66 -2.65 6.35
N ILE A 45 -2.22 -2.08 5.22
CA ILE A 45 -2.56 -2.57 3.88
C ILE A 45 -2.05 -4.02 3.70
N LYS A 46 -0.84 -4.32 4.16
CA LYS A 46 -0.27 -5.68 4.11
C LYS A 46 -1.11 -6.69 4.90
N GLU A 47 -1.54 -6.34 6.10
CA GLU A 47 -2.40 -7.22 6.91
C GLU A 47 -3.77 -7.42 6.25
N CYS A 48 -4.33 -6.41 5.59
CA CYS A 48 -5.55 -6.57 4.80
C CYS A 48 -5.37 -7.55 3.64
N ILE A 49 -4.25 -7.47 2.90
CA ILE A 49 -3.95 -8.43 1.82
C ILE A 49 -3.87 -9.84 2.37
N LYS A 50 -3.18 -10.04 3.50
CA LYS A 50 -3.06 -11.32 4.18
C LYS A 50 -4.42 -11.90 4.58
N ALA A 51 -5.29 -11.10 5.19
CA ALA A 51 -6.64 -11.53 5.55
C ALA A 51 -7.46 -11.96 4.31
N LEU A 52 -7.37 -11.21 3.21
CA LEU A 52 -8.06 -11.57 1.97
C LEU A 52 -7.51 -12.85 1.34
N GLN A 53 -6.20 -13.11 1.45
CA GLN A 53 -5.58 -14.37 1.01
C GLN A 53 -6.09 -15.54 1.85
N GLU A 54 -6.05 -15.41 3.18
CA GLU A 54 -6.49 -16.44 4.13
C GLU A 54 -7.97 -16.85 3.91
N ASP A 55 -8.83 -15.87 3.64
CA ASP A 55 -10.26 -16.08 3.39
C ASP A 55 -10.58 -16.46 1.92
N SER A 56 -9.56 -16.62 1.06
CA SER A 56 -9.74 -16.89 -0.39
C SER A 56 -10.63 -15.88 -1.12
N LEU A 57 -10.57 -14.61 -0.69
CA LEU A 57 -11.38 -13.51 -1.22
C LEU A 57 -10.72 -12.77 -2.39
N ILE A 58 -9.49 -13.14 -2.74
CA ILE A 58 -8.76 -12.66 -3.91
C ILE A 58 -8.19 -13.82 -4.71
N THR A 59 -8.07 -13.61 -6.01
CA THR A 59 -7.42 -14.56 -6.91
C THR A 59 -5.91 -14.51 -6.76
N LYS A 60 -5.20 -15.59 -7.17
CA LYS A 60 -3.74 -15.62 -7.21
C LYS A 60 -3.15 -14.46 -8.03
N ARG A 61 -3.83 -14.05 -9.11
CA ARG A 61 -3.42 -12.90 -9.92
C ARG A 61 -3.55 -11.57 -9.18
N GLU A 62 -4.63 -11.39 -8.41
CA GLU A 62 -4.80 -10.19 -7.57
C GLU A 62 -3.78 -10.17 -6.44
N GLU A 63 -3.49 -11.33 -5.83
CA GLU A 63 -2.41 -11.49 -4.86
C GLU A 63 -1.05 -11.06 -5.42
N GLU A 64 -0.64 -11.59 -6.57
CA GLU A 64 0.65 -11.26 -7.21
C GLU A 64 0.76 -9.76 -7.49
N LEU A 65 -0.30 -9.15 -7.99
CA LEU A 65 -0.38 -7.72 -8.25
C LEU A 65 -0.27 -6.90 -6.95
N LEU A 66 -1.05 -7.24 -5.92
CA LEU A 66 -1.03 -6.52 -4.65
C LEU A 66 0.32 -6.65 -3.94
N ASN A 67 0.95 -7.82 -3.99
CA ASN A 67 2.29 -8.02 -3.44
C ASN A 67 3.35 -7.18 -4.19
N SER A 68 3.26 -7.09 -5.52
CA SER A 68 4.14 -6.21 -6.31
C SER A 68 3.98 -4.73 -5.92
N GLU A 69 2.75 -4.25 -5.70
CA GLU A 69 2.48 -2.87 -5.27
C GLU A 69 3.01 -2.63 -3.84
N MET A 70 2.94 -3.63 -2.97
CA MET A 70 3.53 -3.56 -1.63
C MET A 70 5.05 -3.46 -1.66
N GLU A 71 5.73 -4.21 -2.53
CA GLU A 71 7.18 -4.09 -2.72
C GLU A 71 7.57 -2.67 -3.15
N GLU A 72 6.82 -2.07 -4.07
CA GLU A 72 7.06 -0.69 -4.53
C GLU A 72 6.90 0.33 -3.38
N LEU A 73 5.86 0.19 -2.56
CA LEU A 73 5.66 1.02 -1.37
C LEU A 73 6.83 0.92 -0.38
N TYR A 74 7.30 -0.30 -0.11
CA TYR A 74 8.42 -0.49 0.80
C TYR A 74 9.72 0.10 0.27
N ILE A 75 9.96 0.05 -1.04
CA ILE A 75 11.13 0.69 -1.66
C ILE A 75 11.06 2.21 -1.48
N HIS A 76 9.90 2.83 -1.70
CA HIS A 76 9.74 4.29 -1.59
C HIS A 76 9.78 4.78 -0.13
N CYS A 77 9.42 3.93 0.83
CA CYS A 77 9.53 4.25 2.26
C CYS A 77 10.93 4.01 2.86
N GLN A 78 11.90 3.44 2.13
CA GLN A 78 13.27 3.35 2.65
C GLN A 78 13.89 4.74 2.70
N ILE A 79 13.91 5.31 3.90
CA ILE A 79 14.62 6.55 4.23
C ILE A 79 16.10 6.33 3.84
N LYS A 80 16.58 7.10 2.87
CA LYS A 80 18.00 7.14 2.48
C LYS A 80 18.82 8.00 3.44
#